data_AF-A0AAX3BEM7-F1
#
_entry.id   AF-A0AAX3BEM7-F1
#
_cell.length_a   1.000
_cell.length_b   1.000
_cell.length_c   1.000
_cell.angle_alpha   90.00
_cell.angle_beta   90.00
_cell.angle_gamma   90.00
#
_symmetry.space_group_name_H-M   'P 1'
#
loop_
_entity.id
_entity.type
_entity.pdbx_description
1 polymer ?
#
loop_
_entity_poly.entity_id
_entity_poly.type
_entity_poly.pdbx_seq_one_letter_code
_entity_poly.pdbx_strand_id
1 'polypeptide(L)'
;MLYNIVIMDEISRYYFEKQMLFSLTHMCYEDCPYYACHNMKKQNCFFCYCPFYPCEDERKGKWLLTETKKVWDCSPCTWIHEDEVVKKILELLYEGKSFPEIKEIIW
;
A
#
# COMPACT_ATOMS: atom_id res chain seq x y z
N MET A 1 20.22 -3.19 -9.84
CA MET A 1 19.66 -4.02 -10.93
C MET A 1 18.18 -4.27 -10.64
N LEU A 2 17.28 -3.34 -10.98
CA LEU A 2 15.82 -3.56 -10.93
C LEU A 2 15.15 -2.52 -11.85
N TYR A 3 15.28 -2.63 -13.17
CA TYR A 3 14.59 -1.71 -14.10
C TYR A 3 14.17 -2.39 -15.42
N ASN A 4 13.81 -3.67 -15.36
CA ASN A 4 13.13 -4.34 -16.47
C ASN A 4 11.87 -4.97 -15.89
N ILE A 5 10.72 -4.32 -16.06
CA ILE A 5 9.42 -4.87 -16.49
C ILE A 5 8.51 -3.64 -16.61
N VAL A 6 8.78 -2.75 -17.54
CA VAL A 6 7.79 -2.01 -18.32
C VAL A 6 8.63 -1.45 -19.46
N ILE A 7 8.42 -1.88 -20.70
CA ILE A 7 9.08 -1.21 -21.83
C ILE A 7 8.33 0.12 -22.03
N MET A 8 8.61 1.08 -21.14
CA MET A 8 8.19 2.46 -21.29
C MET A 8 9.26 3.17 -22.10
N ASP A 9 8.83 3.90 -23.12
CA ASP A 9 9.69 4.89 -23.73
C ASP A 9 10.06 5.98 -22.69
N GLU A 10 11.09 6.75 -23.00
CA GLU A 10 11.64 7.77 -22.11
C GLU A 10 10.59 8.80 -21.66
N ILE A 11 9.68 9.20 -22.56
CA ILE A 11 8.65 10.19 -22.27
C ILE A 11 7.61 9.60 -21.31
N SER A 12 7.12 8.39 -21.58
CA SER A 12 6.19 7.69 -20.70
C SER A 12 6.78 7.50 -19.30
N ARG A 13 8.06 7.10 -19.21
CA ARG A 13 8.77 6.95 -17.93
C ARG A 13 8.83 8.26 -17.15
N TYR A 14 9.17 9.36 -17.81
CA TYR A 14 9.22 10.69 -17.19
C TYR A 14 7.89 11.08 -16.55
N TYR A 15 6.77 10.92 -17.27
CA TYR A 15 5.46 11.27 -16.73
C TYR A 15 5.01 10.31 -15.63
N PHE A 16 5.31 9.01 -15.74
CA PHE A 16 5.04 8.04 -14.68
C PHE A 16 5.78 8.39 -13.39
N GLU A 17 7.09 8.67 -13.47
CA GLU A 17 7.88 9.07 -12.30
C GLU A 17 7.35 10.36 -11.65
N LYS A 18 6.89 11.33 -12.45
CA LYS A 18 6.23 12.55 -11.95
C LYS A 18 4.91 12.24 -11.24
N GLN A 19 4.07 11.38 -11.81
CA GLN A 19 2.80 10.96 -11.22
C GLN A 19 3.02 10.18 -9.91
N MET A 20 4.01 9.29 -9.91
CA MET A 20 4.42 8.53 -8.73
C MET A 20 4.90 9.45 -7.63
N LEU A 21 5.82 10.38 -7.93
CA LEU A 21 6.31 11.36 -6.97
C LEU A 21 5.17 12.23 -6.42
N PHE A 22 4.27 12.70 -7.28
CA PHE A 22 3.10 13.48 -6.84
C PHE A 22 2.24 12.67 -5.87
N SER A 23 1.92 11.42 -6.21
CA SER A 23 1.16 10.52 -5.34
C SER A 23 1.87 10.32 -4.01
N LEU A 24 3.15 9.96 -3.99
CA LEU A 24 3.86 9.69 -2.73
C LEU A 24 3.96 10.94 -1.82
N THR A 25 4.03 12.14 -2.40
CA THR A 25 4.19 13.38 -1.63
C THR A 25 2.89 13.98 -1.10
N HIS A 26 1.74 13.69 -1.72
CA HIS A 26 0.46 14.34 -1.39
C HIS A 26 -0.56 13.40 -0.73
N MET A 27 -0.20 12.15 -0.46
CA MET A 27 -1.14 11.15 0.07
C MET A 27 -1.21 11.12 1.60
N CYS A 28 -0.54 12.03 2.31
CA CYS A 28 -0.70 12.15 3.75
C CYS A 28 -1.88 13.07 4.09
N TYR A 29 -2.96 12.51 4.63
CA TYR A 29 -4.17 13.25 5.00
C TYR A 29 -4.20 13.55 6.51
N GLU A 30 -3.45 14.57 6.95
CA GLU A 30 -3.33 14.90 8.39
C GLU A 30 -4.65 15.43 9.00
N ASP A 31 -5.54 16.02 8.20
CA ASP A 31 -6.85 16.52 8.64
C ASP A 31 -7.94 15.42 8.72
N CYS A 32 -7.59 14.16 8.42
CA CYS A 32 -8.53 13.04 8.50
C CYS A 32 -8.91 12.76 9.97
N PRO A 33 -10.20 12.54 10.30
CA PRO A 33 -10.63 12.26 11.69
C PRO A 33 -10.08 10.94 12.24
N TYR A 34 -9.54 10.09 11.37
CA TYR A 34 -8.87 8.85 11.75
C TYR A 34 -7.35 9.01 11.86
N TYR A 35 -6.75 10.14 11.48
CA TYR A 35 -5.30 10.35 11.52
C TYR A 35 -4.79 10.57 12.96
N ALA A 36 -3.69 9.97 13.38
CA ALA A 36 -2.91 8.94 12.68
C ALA A 36 -3.56 7.56 12.87
N CYS A 37 -4.01 6.93 11.77
CA CYS A 37 -4.83 5.70 11.82
C CYS A 37 -4.11 4.54 12.51
N HIS A 38 -2.78 4.47 12.36
CA HIS A 38 -1.93 3.42 12.92
C HIS A 38 -0.85 3.98 13.86
N ASN A 39 -1.11 5.13 14.51
CA ASN A 39 -0.14 5.82 15.37
C ASN A 39 1.20 6.16 14.68
N MET A 40 1.19 6.29 13.36
CA MET A 40 2.35 6.63 12.53
C MET A 40 2.24 8.07 12.01
N LYS A 41 3.23 8.91 12.29
CA LYS A 41 3.31 10.26 11.72
C LYS A 41 3.73 10.20 10.25
N LYS A 42 3.23 11.13 9.44
CA LYS A 42 3.53 11.23 8.00
C LYS A 42 3.24 9.93 7.24
N GLN A 43 2.16 9.25 7.62
CA GLN A 43 1.76 7.99 6.99
C GLN A 43 1.25 8.24 5.56
N ASN A 44 1.59 7.36 4.62
CA ASN A 44 1.03 7.42 3.26
C ASN A 44 -0.37 6.81 3.22
N CYS A 45 -1.40 7.58 2.91
CA CYS A 45 -2.78 7.11 2.93
C CYS A 45 -3.30 6.66 1.54
N PHE A 46 -2.44 6.47 0.53
CA PHE A 46 -2.87 6.02 -0.81
C PHE A 46 -3.70 4.73 -0.74
N PHE A 47 -3.23 3.78 0.06
CA PHE A 47 -3.93 2.53 0.37
C PHE A 47 -4.46 2.54 1.81
N CYS A 48 -5.12 3.64 2.22
CA CYS A 48 -5.65 3.78 3.58
C CYS A 48 -6.58 2.63 3.98
N TYR A 49 -7.33 2.08 3.03
CA TYR A 49 -7.89 0.75 3.18
C TYR A 49 -6.96 -0.26 2.51
N CYS A 50 -6.47 -1.22 3.30
CA CYS A 50 -5.50 -2.19 2.83
C CYS A 50 -6.09 -3.05 1.69
N PRO A 51 -5.49 -3.07 0.49
CA PRO A 51 -5.99 -3.86 -0.63
C PRO A 51 -5.84 -5.37 -0.40
N PHE A 52 -5.09 -5.77 0.62
CA PHE A 52 -4.88 -7.16 1.01
C PHE A 52 -5.74 -7.58 2.20
N TYR A 53 -6.66 -6.75 2.68
CA TYR A 53 -7.51 -7.11 3.82
C TYR A 53 -8.54 -8.20 3.43
N PRO A 54 -8.74 -9.25 4.27
CA PRO A 54 -7.88 -9.66 5.38
C PRO A 54 -6.60 -10.32 4.84
N CYS A 55 -5.44 -9.91 5.35
CA CYS A 55 -4.18 -10.44 4.83
C CYS A 55 -3.73 -11.72 5.53
N GLU A 56 -4.24 -11.93 6.75
CA GLU A 56 -4.01 -13.09 7.61
C GLU A 56 -2.54 -13.33 8.01
N ASP A 57 -1.69 -12.32 7.85
CA ASP A 57 -0.31 -12.35 8.33
C ASP A 57 -0.25 -11.91 9.79
N GLU A 58 0.01 -12.85 10.70
CA GLU A 58 0.06 -12.61 12.15
C GLU A 58 1.16 -11.61 12.57
N ARG A 59 2.13 -11.31 11.70
CA ARG A 59 3.10 -10.22 11.93
C ARG A 59 2.48 -8.83 11.76
N LYS A 60 1.34 -8.75 11.07
CA LYS A 60 0.66 -7.51 10.66
C LYS A 60 -0.73 -7.35 11.31
N GLY A 61 -1.17 -8.30 12.12
CA GLY A 61 -2.50 -8.25 12.72
C GLY A 61 -2.84 -9.52 13.47
N LYS A 62 -4.10 -9.63 13.87
CA LYS A 62 -4.62 -10.79 14.59
C LYS A 62 -6.10 -10.99 14.31
N TRP A 63 -6.56 -12.22 14.47
CA TRP A 63 -7.99 -12.49 14.48
C TRP A 63 -8.61 -12.11 15.83
N LEU A 64 -9.63 -11.28 15.81
CA LEU A 64 -10.52 -11.00 16.93
C LEU A 64 -11.76 -11.88 16.82
N LEU A 65 -12.14 -12.50 17.94
CA LEU A 65 -13.39 -13.23 18.06
C LEU A 65 -14.42 -12.31 18.70
N THR A 66 -15.52 -12.03 18.00
CA THR A 66 -16.71 -11.39 18.57
C THR A 66 -17.75 -12.46 18.90
N GLU A 67 -18.81 -12.08 19.60
CA GLU A 67 -19.95 -12.98 19.90
C GLU A 67 -20.58 -13.58 18.63
N THR A 68 -20.46 -12.90 17.49
CA THR A 68 -21.16 -13.24 16.24
C THR A 68 -20.26 -13.54 15.06
N LYS A 69 -18.99 -13.12 15.07
CA LYS A 69 -18.09 -13.28 13.92
C LYS A 69 -16.60 -13.23 14.30
N LYS A 70 -15.78 -13.79 13.41
CA LYS A 70 -14.33 -13.63 13.41
C LYS A 70 -13.96 -12.43 12.53
N VAL A 71 -13.19 -11.47 13.04
CA VAL A 71 -12.78 -10.25 12.31
C VAL A 71 -11.26 -10.13 12.34
N TRP A 72 -10.64 -9.80 11.20
CA TRP A 72 -9.21 -9.55 11.14
C TRP A 72 -8.94 -8.13 11.62
N ASP A 73 -8.09 -7.97 12.63
CA ASP A 73 -7.64 -6.69 13.14
C ASP A 73 -6.21 -6.44 12.68
N CYS A 74 -6.07 -5.59 11.67
CA CYS A 74 -4.77 -5.10 11.20
C CYS A 74 -4.47 -3.67 11.66
N SER A 75 -5.18 -3.15 12.68
CA SER A 75 -4.89 -1.84 13.27
C SER A 75 -3.43 -1.64 13.78
N PRO A 76 -2.64 -2.69 14.08
CA PRO A 76 -1.21 -2.51 14.37
C PRO A 76 -0.29 -2.40 13.14
N CYS A 77 -0.80 -2.65 11.93
CA CYS A 77 0.01 -2.67 10.71
C CYS A 77 0.35 -1.27 10.21
N THR A 78 1.64 -0.98 10.02
CA THR A 78 2.10 0.26 9.37
C THR A 78 2.56 0.03 7.93
N TRP A 79 2.77 -1.22 7.53
CA TRP A 79 3.46 -1.59 6.28
C TRP A 79 2.84 -0.96 5.02
N ILE A 80 1.51 -0.95 4.92
CA ILE A 80 0.80 -0.38 3.76
C ILE A 80 0.87 1.15 3.69
N HIS A 81 1.37 1.80 4.75
CA HIS A 81 1.53 3.24 4.85
C HIS A 81 2.97 3.71 4.61
N GLU A 82 3.91 2.80 4.34
CA GLU A 82 5.28 3.14 3.98
C GLU A 82 5.38 3.52 2.50
N ASP A 83 6.01 4.65 2.19
CA ASP A 83 6.12 5.17 0.82
C ASP A 83 6.71 4.15 -0.16
N GLU A 84 7.75 3.42 0.25
CA GLU A 84 8.40 2.41 -0.60
C GLU A 84 7.47 1.22 -0.90
N VAL A 85 6.61 0.85 0.05
CA VAL A 85 5.62 -0.23 -0.13
C VAL A 85 4.53 0.23 -1.09
N VAL A 86 3.97 1.43 -0.88
CA VAL A 86 2.96 2.03 -1.76
C VAL A 86 3.51 2.18 -3.18
N LYS A 87 4.75 2.68 -3.31
CA LYS A 87 5.45 2.82 -4.58
C LYS A 87 5.55 1.48 -5.30
N LYS A 88 6.01 0.44 -4.60
CA LYS A 88 6.18 -0.88 -5.21
C LYS A 88 4.86 -1.49 -5.68
N ILE A 89 3.79 -1.33 -4.92
CA ILE A 89 2.45 -1.79 -5.31
C ILE A 89 1.98 -1.05 -6.57
N LEU A 90 2.14 0.27 -6.64
CA LEU A 90 1.75 1.07 -7.80
C LEU A 90 2.55 0.73 -9.06
N GLU A 91 3.85 0.50 -8.94
CA GLU A 91 4.69 -0.01 -10.03
C GLU A 91 4.13 -1.34 -10.56
N LEU A 92 3.84 -2.30 -9.69
CA LEU A 92 3.29 -3.60 -10.11
C LEU A 92 1.88 -3.49 -10.69
N LEU A 93 1.03 -2.58 -10.19
CA LEU A 93 -0.27 -2.30 -10.81
C LEU A 93 -0.09 -1.73 -12.23
N TYR A 94 0.90 -0.85 -12.44
CA TYR A 94 1.23 -0.32 -13.76
C TYR A 94 1.78 -1.40 -14.71
N GLU A 95 2.46 -2.40 -14.16
CA GLU A 95 2.85 -3.63 -14.86
C GLU A 95 1.68 -4.56 -15.20
N GLY A 96 0.45 -4.19 -14.81
CA GLY A 96 -0.76 -4.96 -15.06
C GLY A 96 -0.99 -6.10 -14.08
N LYS A 97 -0.28 -6.13 -12.95
CA LYS A 97 -0.49 -7.15 -11.91
C LYS A 97 -1.76 -6.88 -11.11
N SER A 98 -2.47 -7.95 -10.79
CA SER A 98 -3.59 -7.93 -9.84
C SER A 98 -3.08 -7.96 -8.39
N PHE A 99 -3.90 -7.53 -7.41
CA PHE A 99 -3.51 -7.61 -6.00
C PHE A 99 -3.11 -9.02 -5.52
N PRO A 100 -3.77 -10.12 -5.93
CA PRO A 100 -3.28 -11.46 -5.63
C PRO A 100 -1.85 -11.72 -6.13
N GLU A 101 -1.54 -11.36 -7.39
CA GLU A 101 -0.18 -11.52 -7.92
C GLU A 101 0.84 -10.62 -7.21
N ILE A 102 0.44 -9.39 -6.90
CA ILE A 102 1.28 -8.46 -6.14
C ILE A 102 1.62 -9.05 -4.78
N LYS A 103 0.63 -9.63 -4.09
CA LYS A 103 0.84 -10.30 -2.79
C LYS A 103 1.90 -11.39 -2.91
N GLU A 104 1.87 -12.23 -3.94
CA GLU A 104 2.91 -13.26 -4.14
C GLU A 104 4.31 -12.69 -4.41
N ILE A 105 4.43 -11.44 -4.88
CA ILE A 105 5.71 -10.80 -5.22
C ILE A 105 6.35 -10.09 -4.01
N ILE A 106 5.55 -9.41 -3.19
CA ILE A 106 6.05 -8.45 -2.18
C ILE A 106 5.93 -8.92 -0.73
N TRP A 107 5.35 -10.10 -0.50
CA TRP A 107 5.02 -10.60 0.84
C TRP A 107 6.08 -11.54 1.41
#